data_AF-A0A1H4T2A5-F1
#
_entry.id   AF-A0A1H4T2A5-F1
#
_cell.length_a   1.000
_cell.length_b   1.000
_cell.length_c   1.000
_cell.angle_alpha   90.00
_cell.angle_beta   90.00
_cell.angle_gamma   90.00
#
_symmetry.space_group_name_H-M   'P 1'
#
loop_
_entity.id
_entity.type
_entity.pdbx_description
1 polymer ?
#
loop_
_entity_poly.entity_id
_entity_poly.type
_entity_poly.pdbx_seq_one_letter_code
_entity_poly.pdbx_strand_id
1 'polypeptide(L)'
;MDRVRSLDGTARDEQTTEAGGPVPATVAWHTEVTGEQVHRPDPRDAFPVAWRRLDDTHFQVRARWPRRHRFFTEVAGRFQDPLLIPETLRQGSMLLAHAAFAVPVEDRFVMQRIRYSASPARMLLDDSAEDVVADITCGDVRRRGRRLAGMRCAMVLRRKGRVLATADGRLDCVSDRAYRRLRGERLSLTGRPVPLLPGLPPQAVGRKDAAAVVLAPSPRPGAWQLRLNTAHPTLFRRPDDHVPGFVLLEAARQAATAFSLFPGLMVVTDMDMVFSRYAELDSPCWIEADALTEGDPDPSTVRVRGLQDDAEVFRCTVTVAASESAVPPLDPCGSRSGPGAERRP
;
A
#
# COMPACT_ATOMS: atom_id res chain seq x y z
N MET A 1 45.30 -28.43 -0.77
CA MET A 1 46.53 -27.60 -0.89
C MET A 1 46.14 -26.35 -1.64
N ASP A 2 45.54 -25.36 -0.98
CA ASP A 2 46.11 -24.32 -0.11
C ASP A 2 46.59 -23.08 -0.89
N ARG A 3 46.35 -21.92 -0.26
CA ARG A 3 46.62 -20.50 -0.63
C ARG A 3 45.49 -19.78 -1.38
N VAL A 4 44.62 -18.96 -0.77
CA VAL A 4 44.71 -17.84 0.21
C VAL A 4 45.15 -16.50 -0.42
N ARG A 5 44.20 -15.54 -0.34
CA ARG A 5 44.28 -14.06 -0.31
C ARG A 5 44.58 -13.29 -1.60
N SER A 6 43.63 -12.44 -2.01
CA SER A 6 43.68 -11.01 -1.62
C SER A 6 42.29 -10.38 -1.66
N LEU A 7 41.88 -9.85 -0.51
CA LEU A 7 40.89 -8.79 -0.36
C LEU A 7 41.60 -7.48 -0.71
N ASP A 8 41.02 -6.68 -1.60
CA ASP A 8 41.08 -5.21 -1.62
C ASP A 8 40.45 -4.73 -2.93
N GLY A 9 39.21 -4.24 -2.83
CA GLY A 9 38.47 -3.63 -3.92
C GLY A 9 37.66 -2.50 -3.31
N THR A 10 38.30 -1.35 -3.21
CA THR A 10 37.78 -0.10 -2.68
C THR A 10 36.42 0.23 -3.28
N ALA A 11 35.44 0.46 -2.39
CA ALA A 11 34.17 1.06 -2.71
C ALA A 11 34.44 2.41 -3.38
N ARG A 12 34.21 2.48 -4.70
CA ARG A 12 34.08 3.76 -5.38
C ARG A 12 32.70 4.30 -5.04
N ASP A 13 32.74 5.39 -4.28
CA ASP A 13 31.68 6.36 -4.06
C ASP A 13 31.06 6.74 -5.43
N GLU A 14 29.94 6.10 -5.79
CA GLU A 14 29.12 6.56 -6.90
C GLU A 14 28.33 7.77 -6.38
N GLN A 15 28.83 8.93 -6.80
CA GLN A 15 28.24 10.24 -6.62
C GLN A 15 26.73 10.21 -6.87
N THR A 16 25.98 10.33 -5.77
CA THR A 16 24.60 10.79 -5.71
C THR A 16 24.49 12.04 -6.57
N THR A 17 23.95 11.90 -7.78
CA THR A 17 23.74 13.04 -8.67
C THR A 17 22.67 13.94 -8.05
N GLU A 18 23.02 15.20 -7.87
CA GLU A 18 22.24 16.21 -7.15
C GLU A 18 20.82 16.39 -7.71
N ALA A 19 19.93 16.70 -6.78
CA ALA A 19 18.53 16.97 -6.99
C ALA A 19 18.31 18.09 -8.02
N GLY A 20 17.31 17.88 -8.89
CA GLY A 20 16.85 18.87 -9.86
C GLY A 20 16.59 20.23 -9.21
N GLY A 21 16.95 21.29 -9.95
CA GLY A 21 16.85 22.68 -9.51
C GLY A 21 15.43 23.11 -9.12
N PRO A 22 15.29 24.30 -8.50
CA PRO A 22 14.02 24.77 -7.98
C PRO A 22 12.96 24.87 -9.08
N VAL A 23 11.87 24.13 -8.86
CA VAL A 23 10.68 24.10 -9.72
C VAL A 23 10.02 25.49 -9.70
N PRO A 24 9.74 26.11 -10.86
CA PRO A 24 9.07 27.40 -10.92
C PRO A 24 7.72 27.36 -10.19
N ALA A 25 7.50 28.27 -9.25
CA ALA A 25 6.26 28.36 -8.45
C ALA A 25 5.00 28.71 -9.27
N THR A 26 5.16 28.96 -10.56
CA THR A 26 4.17 29.58 -11.47
C THR A 26 3.34 28.60 -12.29
N VAL A 27 3.58 27.28 -12.23
CA VAL A 27 2.73 26.33 -12.97
C VAL A 27 1.40 26.13 -12.23
N ALA A 28 0.31 26.50 -12.92
CA ALA A 28 -1.06 26.37 -12.43
C ALA A 28 -1.43 24.91 -12.15
N TRP A 29 -2.24 24.70 -11.11
CA TRP A 29 -2.80 23.39 -10.79
C TRP A 29 -4.01 23.09 -11.66
N HIS A 30 -4.07 21.90 -12.23
CA HIS A 30 -5.29 21.33 -12.79
C HIS A 30 -6.12 20.75 -11.65
N THR A 31 -7.29 21.32 -11.37
CA THR A 31 -8.16 20.93 -10.23
C THR A 31 -9.37 20.09 -10.62
N GLU A 32 -9.58 19.89 -11.92
CA GLU A 32 -10.63 18.99 -12.43
C GLU A 32 -10.09 17.56 -12.47
N VAL A 33 -10.29 16.82 -11.38
CA VAL A 33 -9.98 15.39 -11.28
C VAL A 33 -11.29 14.62 -11.20
N THR A 34 -11.50 13.72 -12.16
CA THR A 34 -12.71 12.89 -12.26
C THR A 34 -12.49 11.51 -11.64
N GLY A 35 -13.57 10.87 -11.18
CA GLY A 35 -13.51 9.51 -10.64
C GLY A 35 -13.05 8.48 -11.68
N GLU A 36 -13.34 8.71 -12.96
CA GLU A 36 -12.90 7.90 -14.08
C GLU A 36 -11.38 7.91 -14.22
N GLN A 37 -10.72 9.06 -14.10
CA GLN A 37 -9.26 9.19 -14.22
C GLN A 37 -8.50 8.47 -13.10
N VAL A 38 -9.09 8.38 -11.90
CA VAL A 38 -8.48 7.68 -10.75
C VAL A 38 -9.06 6.29 -10.54
N HIS A 39 -9.96 5.84 -11.44
CA HIS A 39 -10.67 4.56 -11.38
C HIS A 39 -11.39 4.37 -10.03
N ARG A 40 -11.97 5.43 -9.48
CA ARG A 40 -12.74 5.47 -8.22
C ARG A 40 -13.99 6.34 -8.43
N PRO A 41 -15.15 5.72 -8.74
CA PRO A 41 -16.38 6.47 -8.97
C PRO A 41 -16.98 7.05 -7.68
N ASP A 42 -16.74 6.42 -6.53
CA ASP A 42 -17.12 7.00 -5.22
C ASP A 42 -16.08 8.06 -4.82
N PRO A 43 -16.46 9.34 -4.68
CA PRO A 43 -15.52 10.40 -4.32
C PRO A 43 -14.87 10.19 -2.95
N ARG A 44 -15.44 9.35 -2.08
CA ARG A 44 -14.83 9.00 -0.79
C ARG A 44 -13.57 8.14 -0.94
N ASP A 45 -13.45 7.41 -2.04
CA ASP A 45 -12.27 6.59 -2.36
C ASP A 45 -11.31 7.30 -3.34
N ALA A 46 -11.65 8.49 -3.84
CA ALA A 46 -10.83 9.26 -4.80
C ALA A 46 -10.01 10.32 -4.06
N PHE A 47 -8.69 10.11 -3.94
CA PHE A 47 -7.83 10.99 -3.13
C PHE A 47 -7.17 12.11 -3.91
N PRO A 48 -6.66 11.93 -5.15
CA PRO A 48 -6.15 13.03 -5.95
C PRO A 48 -7.23 14.10 -6.17
N VAL A 49 -6.88 15.35 -5.88
CA VAL A 49 -7.77 16.52 -6.04
C VAL A 49 -7.22 17.57 -7.00
N ALA A 50 -5.91 17.53 -7.26
CA ALA A 50 -5.29 18.38 -8.25
C ALA A 50 -3.96 17.79 -8.72
N TRP A 51 -3.49 18.17 -9.90
CA TRP A 51 -2.16 17.83 -10.38
C TRP A 51 -1.54 18.96 -11.21
N ARG A 52 -0.23 18.93 -11.38
CA ARG A 52 0.49 19.81 -12.32
C ARG A 52 1.71 19.12 -12.91
N ARG A 53 2.05 19.52 -14.13
CA ARG A 53 3.28 19.13 -14.80
C ARG A 53 4.40 20.09 -14.41
N LEU A 54 5.56 19.57 -14.02
CA LEU A 54 6.75 20.38 -13.74
C LEU A 54 7.69 20.37 -14.95
N ASP A 55 7.88 19.19 -15.52
CA ASP A 55 8.55 18.96 -16.80
C ASP A 55 7.98 17.69 -17.48
N ASP A 56 8.66 17.16 -18.49
CA ASP A 56 8.18 16.00 -19.25
C ASP A 56 8.08 14.69 -18.44
N THR A 57 8.80 14.61 -17.33
CA THR A 57 8.90 13.41 -16.48
C THR A 57 8.50 13.66 -15.02
N HIS A 58 8.47 14.91 -14.56
CA HIS A 58 8.15 15.29 -13.19
C HIS A 58 6.78 15.93 -13.07
N PHE A 59 6.01 15.46 -12.09
CA PHE A 59 4.65 15.89 -11.82
C PHE A 59 4.45 16.07 -10.33
N GLN A 60 3.46 16.87 -9.96
CA GLN A 60 2.94 16.89 -8.61
C GLN A 60 1.46 16.56 -8.60
N VAL A 61 1.04 15.77 -7.61
CA VAL A 61 -0.36 15.43 -7.35
C VAL A 61 -0.68 15.82 -5.92
N ARG A 62 -1.71 16.64 -5.72
CA ARG A 62 -2.31 16.88 -4.40
C ARG A 62 -3.33 15.80 -4.12
N ALA A 63 -3.23 15.16 -2.96
CA ALA A 63 -4.14 14.13 -2.50
C ALA A 63 -4.74 14.51 -1.14
N ARG A 64 -6.06 14.42 -1.04
CA ARG A 64 -6.78 14.64 0.21
C ARG A 64 -7.00 13.30 0.91
N TRP A 65 -6.23 13.07 1.96
CA TRP A 65 -6.41 11.88 2.80
C TRP A 65 -7.63 12.05 3.72
N PRO A 66 -8.52 11.05 3.79
CA PRO A 66 -9.73 11.14 4.58
C PRO A 66 -9.41 11.08 6.07
N ARG A 67 -10.07 11.92 6.89
CA ARG A 67 -9.97 11.82 8.36
C ARG A 67 -10.68 10.57 8.90
N ARG A 68 -11.76 10.17 8.25
CA ARG A 68 -12.55 8.98 8.55
C ARG A 68 -12.85 8.29 7.24
N HIS A 69 -12.59 7.00 7.18
CA HIS A 69 -12.83 6.20 5.99
C HIS A 69 -13.24 4.79 6.39
N ARG A 70 -14.11 4.18 5.59
CA ARG A 70 -14.66 2.83 5.84
C ARG A 70 -13.60 1.72 5.83
N PHE A 71 -12.56 1.88 5.02
CA PHE A 71 -11.44 0.94 4.86
C PHE A 71 -10.11 1.45 5.43
N PHE A 72 -9.61 2.60 4.94
CA PHE A 72 -8.42 3.30 5.45
C PHE A 72 -8.65 3.89 6.85
N THR A 73 -8.71 3.02 7.85
CA THR A 73 -8.91 3.38 9.25
C THR A 73 -7.58 3.57 9.95
N GLU A 74 -7.57 4.39 11.01
CA GLU A 74 -6.41 4.53 11.89
C GLU A 74 -5.85 3.17 12.37
N VAL A 75 -4.53 3.09 12.46
CA VAL A 75 -3.78 1.93 12.98
C VAL A 75 -3.31 2.24 14.41
N ALA A 76 -3.49 1.28 15.33
CA ALA A 76 -3.15 1.41 16.75
C ALA A 76 -3.73 2.69 17.42
N GLY A 77 -4.83 3.22 16.88
CA GLY A 77 -5.50 4.45 17.38
C GLY A 77 -4.71 5.75 17.18
N ARG A 78 -3.59 5.73 16.46
CA ARG A 78 -2.67 6.88 16.42
C ARG A 78 -1.98 7.12 15.09
N PHE A 79 -2.00 6.18 14.15
CA PHE A 79 -1.36 6.33 12.84
C PHE A 79 -2.39 6.32 11.72
N GLN A 80 -2.11 7.06 10.66
CA GLN A 80 -2.78 6.94 9.37
C GLN A 80 -2.57 5.53 8.79
N ASP A 81 -3.56 5.01 8.05
CA ASP A 81 -3.41 3.71 7.38
C ASP A 81 -2.27 3.79 6.34
N PRO A 82 -1.19 3.01 6.48
CA PRO A 82 -0.06 3.07 5.56
C PRO A 82 -0.44 2.67 4.12
N LEU A 83 -1.56 1.96 3.91
CA LEU A 83 -2.05 1.65 2.57
C LEU A 83 -2.56 2.89 1.79
N LEU A 84 -2.72 4.05 2.43
CA LEU A 84 -2.95 5.31 1.73
C LEU A 84 -1.75 5.70 0.85
N ILE A 85 -0.53 5.28 1.18
CA ILE A 85 0.68 5.56 0.39
C ILE A 85 0.62 4.85 -0.97
N PRO A 86 0.55 3.51 -1.05
CA PRO A 86 0.43 2.82 -2.34
C PRO A 86 -0.85 3.19 -3.09
N GLU A 87 -1.96 3.50 -2.40
CA GLU A 87 -3.18 3.95 -3.08
C GLU A 87 -3.03 5.35 -3.70
N THR A 88 -2.32 6.27 -3.04
CA THR A 88 -1.99 7.59 -3.59
C THR A 88 -1.12 7.45 -4.83
N LEU A 89 -0.09 6.59 -4.79
CA LEU A 89 0.74 6.29 -5.95
C LEU A 89 -0.10 5.69 -7.09
N ARG A 90 -0.94 4.70 -6.78
CA ARG A 90 -1.77 4.01 -7.78
C ARG A 90 -2.73 4.99 -8.47
N GLN A 91 -3.49 5.76 -7.70
CA GLN A 91 -4.43 6.75 -8.24
C GLN A 91 -3.72 7.88 -8.99
N GLY A 92 -2.64 8.42 -8.42
CA GLY A 92 -1.83 9.46 -9.07
C GLY A 92 -1.24 9.00 -10.39
N SER A 93 -0.71 7.77 -10.45
CA SER A 93 -0.12 7.24 -11.68
C SER A 93 -1.16 7.02 -12.79
N MET A 94 -2.37 6.56 -12.45
CA MET A 94 -3.47 6.44 -13.43
C MET A 94 -3.97 7.81 -13.91
N LEU A 95 -4.12 8.76 -12.99
CA LEU A 95 -4.47 10.15 -13.32
C LEU A 95 -3.48 10.73 -14.33
N LEU A 96 -2.17 10.61 -14.06
CA LEU A 96 -1.13 11.09 -14.96
C LEU A 96 -1.11 10.33 -16.28
N ALA A 97 -1.31 9.01 -16.27
CA ALA A 97 -1.41 8.22 -17.50
C ALA A 97 -2.51 8.75 -18.43
N HIS A 98 -3.69 9.06 -17.91
CA HIS A 98 -4.78 9.65 -18.69
C HIS A 98 -4.50 11.10 -19.09
N ALA A 99 -4.17 11.95 -18.11
CA ALA A 99 -4.14 13.40 -18.31
C ALA A 99 -2.86 13.90 -18.97
N ALA A 100 -1.71 13.29 -18.68
CA ALA A 100 -0.40 13.72 -19.17
C ALA A 100 0.15 12.85 -20.31
N PHE A 101 -0.22 11.57 -20.36
CA PHE A 101 0.24 10.62 -21.38
C PHE A 101 -0.85 10.17 -22.37
N ALA A 102 -2.04 10.77 -22.28
CA ALA A 102 -3.17 10.56 -23.20
C ALA A 102 -3.59 9.09 -23.35
N VAL A 103 -3.50 8.31 -22.27
CA VAL A 103 -4.10 6.96 -22.23
C VAL A 103 -5.63 7.11 -22.20
N PRO A 104 -6.39 6.44 -23.08
CA PRO A 104 -7.86 6.44 -23.03
C PRO A 104 -8.40 5.93 -21.70
N VAL A 105 -9.52 6.48 -21.22
CA VAL A 105 -10.12 6.14 -19.92
C VAL A 105 -10.60 4.69 -19.83
N GLU A 106 -10.84 4.05 -20.97
CA GLU A 106 -11.29 2.67 -21.10
C GLU A 106 -10.15 1.66 -20.99
N ASP A 107 -8.91 2.09 -21.20
CA ASP A 107 -7.73 1.24 -21.09
C ASP A 107 -7.55 0.73 -19.64
N ARG A 108 -6.99 -0.47 -19.52
CA ARG A 108 -6.75 -1.12 -18.23
C ARG A 108 -5.31 -0.89 -17.78
N PHE A 109 -5.14 -0.75 -16.47
CA PHE A 109 -3.82 -0.71 -15.85
C PHE A 109 -3.54 -2.01 -15.13
N VAL A 110 -2.40 -2.62 -15.45
CA VAL A 110 -1.90 -3.82 -14.78
C VAL A 110 -0.73 -3.42 -13.90
N MET A 111 -0.88 -3.59 -12.59
CA MET A 111 0.16 -3.28 -11.62
C MET A 111 1.13 -4.46 -11.55
N GLN A 112 2.41 -4.22 -11.85
CA GLN A 112 3.46 -5.24 -11.88
C GLN A 112 4.24 -5.31 -10.57
N ARG A 113 4.43 -4.15 -9.94
CA ARG A 113 5.17 -4.00 -8.68
C ARG A 113 4.70 -2.75 -7.98
N ILE A 114 4.69 -2.80 -6.66
CA ILE A 114 4.52 -1.62 -5.81
C ILE A 114 5.38 -1.78 -4.57
N ARG A 115 6.11 -0.72 -4.22
CA ARG A 115 6.93 -0.64 -3.03
C ARG A 115 6.69 0.68 -2.34
N TYR A 116 6.72 0.69 -1.02
CA TYR A 116 6.84 1.93 -0.26
C TYR A 116 7.71 1.76 0.99
N SER A 117 8.19 2.89 1.50
CA SER A 117 8.86 3.03 2.78
C SER A 117 8.30 4.25 3.48
N ALA A 118 7.95 4.11 4.75
CA ALA A 118 7.33 5.15 5.56
C ALA A 118 7.99 5.22 6.94
N SER A 119 8.09 6.44 7.47
CA SER A 119 8.52 6.63 8.85
C SER A 119 7.30 6.57 9.78
N PRO A 120 7.26 5.64 10.77
CA PRO A 120 6.15 5.56 11.74
C PRO A 120 5.81 6.90 12.38
N ALA A 121 6.85 7.61 12.87
CA ALA A 121 6.70 8.90 13.54
C ALA A 121 6.06 9.98 12.66
N ARG A 122 6.15 9.84 11.33
CA ARG A 122 5.58 10.79 10.37
C ARG A 122 4.19 10.36 9.87
N MET A 123 3.79 9.14 10.14
CA MET A 123 2.46 8.61 9.85
C MET A 123 1.48 8.80 11.00
N LEU A 124 1.87 9.50 12.07
CA LEU A 124 0.94 9.89 13.14
C LEU A 124 -0.27 10.63 12.57
N LEU A 125 -1.44 10.38 13.16
CA LEU A 125 -2.65 11.14 12.87
C LEU A 125 -2.34 12.62 13.12
N ASP A 126 -2.51 13.41 12.07
CA ASP A 126 -2.42 14.87 12.11
C ASP A 126 -3.80 15.40 11.73
N ASP A 127 -4.38 16.21 12.61
CA ASP A 127 -5.67 16.89 12.44
C ASP A 127 -5.63 18.00 11.37
N SER A 128 -4.47 18.21 10.74
CA SER A 128 -4.30 19.10 9.60
C SER A 128 -5.28 18.81 8.48
N ALA A 129 -5.95 19.88 8.04
CA ALA A 129 -6.74 19.91 6.82
C ALA A 129 -5.87 20.03 5.55
N GLU A 130 -4.54 20.08 5.67
CA GLU A 130 -3.65 20.19 4.52
C GLU A 130 -3.61 18.89 3.72
N ASP A 131 -3.77 19.04 2.41
CA ASP A 131 -3.59 17.96 1.46
C ASP A 131 -2.14 17.47 1.50
N VAL A 132 -1.96 16.19 1.21
CA VAL A 132 -0.65 15.58 0.99
C VAL A 132 -0.23 15.88 -0.45
N VAL A 133 1.04 16.19 -0.68
CA VAL A 133 1.61 16.43 -2.01
C VAL A 133 2.51 15.27 -2.38
N ALA A 134 2.22 14.62 -3.49
CA ALA A 134 3.03 13.59 -4.10
C ALA A 134 3.86 14.21 -5.23
N ASP A 135 5.17 14.26 -5.05
CA ASP A 135 6.14 14.52 -6.12
C ASP A 135 6.34 13.21 -6.87
N ILE A 136 5.93 13.12 -8.14
CA ILE A 136 5.96 11.89 -8.95
C ILE A 136 6.90 12.06 -10.14
N THR A 137 7.90 11.19 -10.23
CA THR A 137 8.77 11.03 -11.41
C THR A 137 8.33 9.82 -12.22
N CYS A 138 7.98 10.05 -13.49
CA CYS A 138 7.64 9.02 -14.46
C CYS A 138 8.88 8.67 -15.29
N GLY A 139 9.40 7.45 -15.12
CA GLY A 139 10.58 6.93 -15.81
C GLY A 139 10.30 5.59 -16.51
N ASP A 140 11.32 5.01 -17.13
CA ASP A 140 11.25 3.73 -17.86
C ASP A 140 10.03 3.65 -18.81
N VAL A 141 9.73 4.78 -19.47
CA VAL A 141 8.51 4.94 -20.27
C VAL A 141 8.59 4.06 -21.52
N ARG A 142 7.74 3.04 -21.57
CA ARG A 142 7.60 2.14 -22.71
C ARG A 142 6.43 2.58 -23.58
N ARG A 143 6.63 2.60 -24.90
CA ARG A 143 5.60 2.96 -25.88
C ARG A 143 5.39 1.86 -26.92
N ARG A 144 4.16 1.75 -27.41
CA ARG A 144 3.82 0.98 -28.61
C ARG A 144 3.29 1.95 -29.66
N GLY A 145 4.15 2.34 -30.60
CA GLY A 145 3.90 3.50 -31.45
C GLY A 145 3.79 4.77 -30.61
N ARG A 146 2.70 5.52 -30.76
CA ARG A 146 2.45 6.74 -29.97
C ARG A 146 1.86 6.48 -28.58
N ARG A 147 1.28 5.30 -28.33
CA ARG A 147 0.58 4.99 -27.08
C ARG A 147 1.55 4.57 -25.99
N LEU A 148 1.30 5.04 -24.76
CA LEU A 148 1.96 4.51 -23.57
C LEU A 148 1.61 3.02 -23.42
N ALA A 149 2.63 2.18 -23.25
CA ALA A 149 2.50 0.76 -22.98
C ALA A 149 2.79 0.42 -21.51
N GLY A 150 3.59 1.25 -20.83
CA GLY A 150 3.82 1.14 -19.39
C GLY A 150 4.89 2.12 -18.93
N MET A 151 5.02 2.29 -17.62
CA MET A 151 6.00 3.19 -17.02
C MET A 151 6.31 2.79 -15.57
N ARG A 152 7.43 3.29 -15.07
CA ARG A 152 7.77 3.32 -13.66
C ARG A 152 7.38 4.68 -13.09
N CYS A 153 6.77 4.69 -11.91
CA CYS A 153 6.43 5.91 -11.18
C CYS A 153 7.10 5.85 -9.81
N ALA A 154 8.05 6.77 -9.56
CA ALA A 154 8.64 6.99 -8.24
C ALA A 154 7.96 8.19 -7.59
N MET A 155 7.67 8.10 -6.30
CA MET A 155 6.92 9.12 -5.55
C MET A 155 7.62 9.47 -4.24
N VAL A 156 7.74 10.77 -3.98
CA VAL A 156 8.03 11.31 -2.64
C VAL A 156 6.76 11.97 -2.14
N LEU A 157 6.27 11.52 -0.99
CA LEU A 157 5.02 11.99 -0.42
C LEU A 157 5.30 12.97 0.72
N ARG A 158 4.70 14.15 0.70
CA ARG A 158 4.96 15.24 1.66
C ARG A 158 3.69 15.83 2.24
N ARG A 159 3.76 16.28 3.49
CA ARG A 159 2.74 17.13 4.14
C ARG A 159 3.46 18.23 4.91
N LYS A 160 3.03 19.49 4.78
CA LYS A 160 3.72 20.65 5.37
C LYS A 160 5.22 20.68 5.02
N GLY A 161 5.56 20.30 3.78
CA GLY A 161 6.96 20.18 3.31
C GLY A 161 7.75 18.96 3.85
N ARG A 162 7.26 18.27 4.88
CA ARG A 162 7.93 17.11 5.50
C ARG A 162 7.63 15.84 4.71
N VAL A 163 8.67 15.06 4.39
CA VAL A 163 8.53 13.75 3.72
C VAL A 163 7.86 12.75 4.66
N LEU A 164 6.72 12.19 4.26
CA LEU A 164 6.02 11.13 4.99
C LEU A 164 6.52 9.74 4.59
N ALA A 165 6.66 9.54 3.27
CA ALA A 165 6.98 8.26 2.68
C ALA A 165 7.63 8.43 1.30
N THR A 166 8.30 7.38 0.84
CA THR A 166 8.66 7.19 -0.56
C THR A 166 7.94 5.96 -1.09
N ALA A 167 7.62 5.96 -2.38
CA ALA A 167 7.01 4.82 -3.04
C ALA A 167 7.52 4.67 -4.47
N ASP A 168 7.44 3.46 -4.99
CA ASP A 168 7.81 3.11 -6.35
C ASP A 168 6.78 2.12 -6.90
N GLY A 169 6.41 2.27 -8.16
CA GLY A 169 5.45 1.40 -8.81
C GLY A 169 5.76 1.20 -10.27
N ARG A 170 5.37 0.03 -10.80
CA ARG A 170 5.40 -0.26 -12.23
C ARG A 170 4.00 -0.64 -12.69
N LEU A 171 3.56 0.01 -13.77
CA LEU A 171 2.27 -0.25 -14.39
C LEU A 171 2.42 -0.48 -15.90
N ASP A 172 1.60 -1.37 -16.42
CA ASP A 172 1.36 -1.52 -17.86
C ASP A 172 0.00 -0.93 -18.22
N CYS A 173 -0.07 -0.32 -19.40
CA CYS A 173 -1.30 0.15 -20.02
C CYS A 173 -1.74 -0.86 -21.08
N VAL A 174 -2.90 -1.47 -20.89
CA VAL A 174 -3.45 -2.48 -21.77
C VAL A 174 -4.72 -1.91 -22.41
N SER A 175 -4.71 -1.74 -23.73
CA SER A 175 -5.91 -1.28 -24.44
C SER A 175 -7.09 -2.21 -24.15
N ASP A 176 -8.30 -1.67 -24.05
CA ASP A 176 -9.51 -2.48 -23.78
C ASP A 176 -9.66 -3.68 -24.74
N ARG A 177 -9.39 -3.49 -26.05
CA ARG A 177 -9.38 -4.58 -27.03
C ARG A 177 -8.36 -5.68 -26.70
N ALA A 178 -7.14 -5.29 -26.33
CA ALA A 178 -6.10 -6.26 -25.95
C ALA A 178 -6.46 -6.96 -24.64
N TYR A 179 -7.05 -6.25 -23.68
CA TYR A 179 -7.53 -6.81 -22.42
C TYR A 179 -8.61 -7.87 -22.65
N ARG A 180 -9.62 -7.58 -23.48
CA ARG A 180 -10.66 -8.56 -23.83
C ARG A 180 -10.10 -9.82 -24.49
N ARG A 181 -9.12 -9.66 -25.38
CA ARG A 181 -8.43 -10.82 -25.99
C ARG A 181 -7.63 -11.62 -24.96
N LEU A 182 -6.93 -10.94 -24.05
CA LEU A 182 -6.12 -11.58 -23.00
C LEU A 182 -7.00 -12.38 -22.03
N ARG A 183 -8.11 -11.79 -21.59
CA ARG A 183 -9.00 -12.41 -20.60
C ARG A 183 -9.95 -13.44 -21.21
N GLY A 184 -10.35 -13.27 -22.48
CA GLY A 184 -11.15 -14.25 -23.20
C GLY A 184 -12.39 -14.68 -22.42
N GLU A 185 -12.57 -15.99 -22.26
CA GLU A 185 -13.70 -16.57 -21.52
C GLU A 185 -13.77 -16.15 -20.04
N ARG A 186 -12.64 -15.75 -19.43
CA ARG A 186 -12.62 -15.26 -18.04
C ARG A 186 -13.52 -14.04 -17.83
N LEU A 187 -13.73 -13.22 -18.86
CA LEU A 187 -14.65 -12.09 -18.76
C LEU A 187 -16.11 -12.51 -18.50
N SER A 188 -16.51 -13.71 -18.93
CA SER A 188 -17.85 -14.26 -18.65
C SER A 188 -18.06 -14.62 -17.18
N LEU A 189 -17.00 -14.63 -16.38
CA LEU A 189 -17.04 -14.86 -14.94
C LEU A 189 -17.28 -13.57 -14.14
N THR A 190 -17.20 -12.40 -14.80
CA THR A 190 -17.39 -11.10 -14.15
C THR A 190 -18.76 -11.04 -13.45
N GLY A 191 -18.75 -10.67 -12.16
CA GLY A 191 -19.97 -10.56 -11.37
C GLY A 191 -20.59 -11.89 -10.95
N ARG A 192 -19.96 -13.04 -11.24
CA ARG A 192 -20.39 -14.30 -10.64
C ARG A 192 -20.27 -14.24 -9.12
N PRO A 193 -21.23 -14.80 -8.37
CA PRO A 193 -21.14 -14.85 -6.92
C PRO A 193 -19.88 -15.58 -6.46
N VAL A 194 -19.16 -14.97 -5.52
CA VAL A 194 -18.01 -15.58 -4.85
C VAL A 194 -18.43 -15.91 -3.41
N PRO A 195 -18.28 -17.16 -2.94
CA PRO A 195 -18.63 -17.51 -1.57
C PRO A 195 -17.84 -16.69 -0.56
N LEU A 196 -18.55 -16.05 0.38
CA LEU A 196 -17.92 -15.32 1.47
C LEU A 196 -17.50 -16.29 2.57
N LEU A 197 -16.21 -16.60 2.64
CA LEU A 197 -15.65 -17.44 3.70
C LEU A 197 -15.73 -16.76 5.07
N PRO A 198 -15.76 -17.53 6.18
CA PRO A 198 -15.50 -16.99 7.51
C PRO A 198 -14.14 -16.28 7.56
N GLY A 199 -14.11 -15.08 8.13
CA GLY A 199 -12.85 -14.33 8.31
C GLY A 199 -12.17 -14.66 9.62
N LEU A 200 -10.89 -14.33 9.72
CA LEU A 200 -10.21 -14.23 11.02
C LEU A 200 -10.87 -13.16 11.92
N PRO A 201 -10.68 -13.23 13.25
CA PRO A 201 -11.02 -12.12 14.14
C PRO A 201 -10.36 -10.82 13.65
N PRO A 202 -11.09 -9.70 13.51
CA PRO A 202 -10.53 -8.47 12.92
C PRO A 202 -9.25 -7.99 13.61
N GLN A 203 -9.20 -8.09 14.94
CA GLN A 203 -8.06 -7.64 15.74
C GLN A 203 -6.80 -8.46 15.47
N ALA A 204 -6.93 -9.75 15.14
CA ALA A 204 -5.81 -10.62 14.80
C ALA A 204 -5.09 -10.21 13.50
N VAL A 205 -5.75 -9.42 12.66
CA VAL A 205 -5.21 -8.91 11.39
C VAL A 205 -5.11 -7.38 11.35
N GLY A 206 -5.16 -6.73 12.51
CA GLY A 206 -5.03 -5.28 12.62
C GLY A 206 -6.20 -4.50 11.98
N ARG A 207 -7.42 -5.04 12.05
CA ARG A 207 -8.67 -4.39 11.62
C ARG A 207 -9.67 -4.29 12.78
N LYS A 208 -10.58 -3.32 12.68
CA LYS A 208 -11.73 -3.17 13.60
C LYS A 208 -13.03 -3.77 13.04
N ASP A 209 -13.17 -3.71 11.71
CA ASP A 209 -14.37 -4.17 10.99
C ASP A 209 -14.10 -5.52 10.30
N ALA A 210 -15.00 -6.49 10.50
CA ALA A 210 -14.97 -7.80 9.86
C ALA A 210 -15.18 -7.73 8.34
N ALA A 211 -15.81 -6.66 7.82
CA ALA A 211 -15.94 -6.44 6.39
C ALA A 211 -14.58 -6.21 5.72
N ALA A 212 -13.60 -5.63 6.44
CA ALA A 212 -12.25 -5.34 5.95
C ALA A 212 -11.28 -6.54 6.06
N VAL A 213 -11.69 -7.65 6.68
CA VAL A 213 -10.87 -8.86 6.80
C VAL A 213 -10.81 -9.61 5.47
N VAL A 214 -9.61 -9.88 4.96
CA VAL A 214 -9.40 -10.56 3.67
C VAL A 214 -8.70 -11.92 3.83
N LEU A 215 -8.53 -12.40 5.07
CA LEU A 215 -8.01 -13.74 5.36
C LEU A 215 -9.08 -14.62 6.02
N ALA A 216 -9.17 -15.85 5.53
CA ALA A 216 -9.91 -16.95 6.13
C ALA A 216 -8.94 -17.95 6.78
N PRO A 217 -9.37 -18.65 7.86
CA PRO A 217 -8.50 -19.58 8.58
C PRO A 217 -8.06 -20.76 7.71
N SER A 218 -6.89 -21.30 8.01
CA SER A 218 -6.32 -22.53 7.44
C SER A 218 -5.88 -23.45 8.59
N PRO A 219 -5.89 -24.78 8.41
CA PRO A 219 -5.29 -25.70 9.38
C PRO A 219 -3.76 -25.64 9.42
N ARG A 220 -3.11 -25.01 8.44
CA ARG A 220 -1.64 -24.88 8.38
C ARG A 220 -1.19 -23.58 9.06
N PRO A 221 -0.28 -23.63 10.06
CA PRO A 221 0.33 -22.44 10.63
C PRO A 221 1.01 -21.58 9.56
N GLY A 222 0.95 -20.26 9.70
CA GLY A 222 1.54 -19.31 8.74
C GLY A 222 0.85 -19.27 7.38
N ALA A 223 -0.30 -19.93 7.21
CA ALA A 223 -1.06 -19.91 5.98
C ALA A 223 -2.53 -19.57 6.21
N TRP A 224 -3.15 -18.97 5.20
CA TRP A 224 -4.56 -18.56 5.19
C TRP A 224 -5.13 -18.71 3.79
N GLN A 225 -6.45 -18.83 3.69
CA GLN A 225 -7.11 -18.70 2.38
C GLN A 225 -7.53 -17.24 2.17
N LEU A 226 -7.38 -16.73 0.96
CA LEU A 226 -7.86 -15.41 0.60
C LEU A 226 -9.40 -15.36 0.70
N ARG A 227 -9.91 -14.45 1.53
CA ARG A 227 -11.33 -14.19 1.73
C ARG A 227 -11.74 -12.99 0.88
N LEU A 228 -12.77 -13.17 0.06
CA LEU A 228 -13.24 -12.17 -0.90
C LEU A 228 -14.64 -11.68 -0.53
N ASN A 229 -14.71 -10.51 0.11
CA ASN A 229 -15.98 -9.81 0.31
C ASN A 229 -16.28 -8.91 -0.90
N THR A 230 -16.85 -9.48 -1.96
CA THR A 230 -17.15 -8.76 -3.21
C THR A 230 -18.19 -7.65 -3.06
N ALA A 231 -18.90 -7.58 -1.93
CA ALA A 231 -19.80 -6.50 -1.57
C ALA A 231 -19.10 -5.30 -0.90
N HIS A 232 -17.81 -5.39 -0.58
CA HIS A 232 -17.09 -4.31 0.10
C HIS A 232 -16.81 -3.14 -0.87
N PRO A 233 -17.38 -1.93 -0.67
CA PRO A 233 -17.40 -0.88 -1.69
C PRO A 233 -16.02 -0.28 -2.05
N THR A 234 -15.06 -0.21 -1.11
CA THR A 234 -13.69 0.26 -1.42
C THR A 234 -12.82 -0.80 -2.11
N LEU A 235 -12.88 -2.05 -1.62
CA LEU A 235 -12.07 -3.16 -2.12
C LEU A 235 -12.56 -3.67 -3.48
N PHE A 236 -13.88 -3.77 -3.64
CA PHE A 236 -14.57 -4.18 -4.87
C PHE A 236 -15.49 -3.06 -5.34
N ARG A 237 -14.92 -2.12 -6.09
CA ARG A 237 -15.62 -0.91 -6.55
C ARG A 237 -16.63 -1.16 -7.66
N ARG A 238 -16.45 -2.27 -8.39
CA ARG A 238 -17.27 -2.74 -9.49
C ARG A 238 -17.12 -4.27 -9.58
N PRO A 239 -18.01 -4.97 -10.30
CA PRO A 239 -17.74 -6.33 -10.72
C PRO A 239 -16.43 -6.37 -11.50
N ASP A 240 -15.40 -7.00 -10.92
CA ASP A 240 -14.12 -7.27 -11.57
C ASP A 240 -14.07 -8.76 -11.97
N ASP A 241 -13.22 -9.07 -12.95
CA ASP A 241 -13.02 -10.41 -13.49
C ASP A 241 -11.85 -11.15 -12.84
N HIS A 242 -11.20 -10.53 -11.86
CA HIS A 242 -10.07 -11.04 -11.08
C HIS A 242 -10.02 -10.32 -9.72
N VAL A 243 -9.22 -10.84 -8.78
CA VAL A 243 -8.98 -10.19 -7.49
C VAL A 243 -8.22 -8.88 -7.71
N PRO A 244 -8.74 -7.73 -7.23
CA PRO A 244 -8.02 -6.46 -7.35
C PRO A 244 -6.66 -6.52 -6.64
N GLY A 245 -5.60 -6.00 -7.27
CA GLY A 245 -4.26 -6.00 -6.67
C GLY A 245 -4.20 -5.32 -5.30
N PHE A 246 -5.11 -4.40 -5.02
CA PHE A 246 -5.23 -3.75 -3.70
C PHE A 246 -5.73 -4.69 -2.60
N VAL A 247 -6.57 -5.67 -2.93
CA VAL A 247 -6.97 -6.74 -1.99
C VAL A 247 -5.78 -7.62 -1.65
N LEU A 248 -4.88 -7.87 -2.61
CA LEU A 248 -3.65 -8.64 -2.37
C LEU A 248 -2.66 -7.88 -1.49
N LEU A 249 -2.53 -6.55 -1.63
CA LEU A 249 -1.77 -5.70 -0.71
C LEU A 249 -2.31 -5.80 0.72
N GLU A 250 -3.63 -5.74 0.87
CA GLU A 250 -4.28 -5.92 2.17
C GLU A 250 -4.05 -7.33 2.73
N ALA A 251 -4.10 -8.37 1.89
CA ALA A 251 -3.83 -9.73 2.32
C ALA A 251 -2.40 -9.89 2.83
N ALA A 252 -1.41 -9.29 2.16
CA ALA A 252 -0.03 -9.29 2.64
C ALA A 252 0.14 -8.55 3.99
N ARG A 253 -0.51 -7.40 4.15
CA ARG A 253 -0.51 -6.64 5.41
C ARG A 253 -1.14 -7.45 6.56
N GLN A 254 -2.31 -8.06 6.31
CA GLN A 254 -3.01 -8.88 7.29
C GLN A 254 -2.21 -10.13 7.65
N ALA A 255 -1.58 -10.79 6.67
CA ALA A 255 -0.79 -12.00 6.90
C ALA A 255 0.45 -11.70 7.75
N ALA A 256 1.18 -10.62 7.43
CA ALA A 256 2.32 -10.19 8.25
C ALA A 256 1.91 -9.81 9.68
N THR A 257 0.73 -9.20 9.86
CA THR A 257 0.19 -8.85 11.19
C THR A 257 -0.20 -10.10 11.98
N ALA A 258 -0.88 -11.06 11.33
CA ALA A 258 -1.30 -12.32 11.95
C ALA A 258 -0.14 -13.27 12.23
N PHE A 259 0.99 -13.11 11.52
CA PHE A 259 2.22 -13.87 11.74
C PHE A 259 3.06 -13.33 12.91
N SER A 260 2.93 -12.05 13.27
CA SER A 260 3.66 -11.45 14.40
C SER A 260 3.14 -11.95 15.76
N LEU A 261 4.00 -11.94 16.78
CA LEU A 261 3.61 -12.29 18.16
C LEU A 261 2.73 -11.22 18.83
N PHE A 262 2.67 -10.00 18.28
CA PHE A 262 1.93 -8.86 18.86
C PHE A 262 0.94 -8.24 17.87
N PRO A 263 -0.07 -8.99 17.40
CA PRO A 263 -1.05 -8.48 16.45
C PRO A 263 -1.76 -7.25 17.02
N GLY A 264 -1.80 -6.18 16.23
CA GLY A 264 -2.42 -4.90 16.61
C GLY A 264 -1.51 -3.88 17.29
N LEU A 265 -0.29 -4.26 17.69
CA LEU A 265 0.76 -3.33 18.19
C LEU A 265 1.79 -2.98 17.12
N MET A 266 1.70 -3.61 15.95
CA MET A 266 2.65 -3.45 14.86
C MET A 266 2.08 -2.57 13.74
N VAL A 267 2.93 -1.72 13.17
CA VAL A 267 2.62 -0.86 12.03
C VAL A 267 3.54 -1.24 10.87
N VAL A 268 2.97 -1.43 9.68
CA VAL A 268 3.78 -1.67 8.48
C VAL A 268 4.49 -0.38 8.07
N THR A 269 5.82 -0.44 8.00
CA THR A 269 6.69 0.66 7.61
C THR A 269 7.13 0.53 6.16
N ASP A 270 7.36 -0.70 5.71
CA ASP A 270 7.84 -0.99 4.38
C ASP A 270 7.06 -2.15 3.78
N MET A 271 6.77 -2.03 2.50
CA MET A 271 6.18 -3.11 1.72
C MET A 271 6.82 -3.11 0.35
N ASP A 272 7.17 -4.29 -0.14
CA ASP A 272 7.67 -4.50 -1.49
C ASP A 272 6.97 -5.70 -2.10
N MET A 273 5.99 -5.44 -2.97
CA MET A 273 5.16 -6.45 -3.61
C MET A 273 5.40 -6.50 -5.11
N VAL A 274 5.58 -7.71 -5.64
CA VAL A 274 5.62 -8.02 -7.08
C VAL A 274 4.43 -8.89 -7.42
N PHE A 275 3.69 -8.51 -8.45
CA PHE A 275 2.57 -9.27 -8.99
C PHE A 275 3.04 -10.06 -10.20
N SER A 276 2.87 -11.37 -10.15
CA SER A 276 3.35 -12.31 -11.17
C SER A 276 2.25 -12.69 -12.16
N ARG A 277 0.98 -12.71 -11.71
CA ARG A 277 -0.19 -13.02 -12.53
C ARG A 277 -1.49 -12.53 -11.87
N TYR A 278 -2.60 -12.61 -12.59
CA TYR A 278 -3.93 -12.41 -12.03
C TYR A 278 -4.24 -13.50 -11.01
N ALA A 279 -4.80 -13.11 -9.86
CA ALA A 279 -5.55 -14.01 -9.00
C ALA A 279 -7.00 -14.07 -9.48
N GLU A 280 -7.45 -15.26 -9.82
CA GLU A 280 -8.79 -15.53 -10.31
C GLU A 280 -9.79 -15.61 -9.13
N LEU A 281 -11.06 -15.31 -9.38
CA LEU A 281 -12.11 -15.28 -8.35
C LEU A 281 -12.76 -16.65 -8.10
N ASP A 282 -12.53 -17.62 -9.00
CA ASP A 282 -13.23 -18.90 -9.06
C ASP A 282 -12.43 -20.09 -8.52
N SER A 283 -11.16 -19.88 -8.13
CA SER A 283 -10.33 -20.89 -7.46
C SER A 283 -9.71 -20.34 -6.16
N PRO A 284 -9.48 -21.20 -5.14
CA PRO A 284 -8.81 -20.78 -3.90
C PRO A 284 -7.43 -20.16 -4.16
N CYS A 285 -7.19 -19.00 -3.55
CA CYS A 285 -5.86 -18.41 -3.45
C CYS A 285 -5.38 -18.53 -2.00
N TRP A 286 -4.21 -19.10 -1.79
CA TRP A 286 -3.57 -19.29 -0.49
C TRP A 286 -2.57 -18.18 -0.23
N ILE A 287 -2.59 -17.64 0.98
CA ILE A 287 -1.68 -16.61 1.46
C ILE A 287 -0.78 -17.25 2.50
N GLU A 288 0.52 -17.29 2.24
CA GLU A 288 1.52 -17.92 3.10
C GLU A 288 2.51 -16.87 3.60
N ALA A 289 2.87 -16.91 4.87
CA ALA A 289 3.83 -16.02 5.50
C ALA A 289 4.93 -16.80 6.22
N ASP A 290 6.16 -16.34 6.05
CA ASP A 290 7.37 -16.90 6.66
C ASP A 290 8.27 -15.78 7.16
N ALA A 291 9.05 -16.03 8.23
CA ALA A 291 10.11 -15.13 8.66
C ALA A 291 11.15 -14.97 7.54
N LEU A 292 11.61 -13.74 7.29
CA LEU A 292 12.66 -13.52 6.29
C LEU A 292 14.00 -14.12 6.74
N THR A 293 14.26 -14.06 8.05
CA THR A 293 15.42 -14.65 8.72
C THR A 293 14.95 -15.88 9.50
N GLU A 294 15.54 -17.04 9.23
CA GLU A 294 15.20 -18.28 9.94
C GLU A 294 15.51 -18.16 11.44
N GLY A 295 14.61 -18.69 12.27
CA GLY A 295 14.79 -18.76 13.72
C GLY A 295 14.41 -17.49 14.50
N ASP A 296 13.94 -16.44 13.84
CA ASP A 296 13.37 -15.26 14.51
C ASP A 296 11.88 -15.50 14.81
N PRO A 297 11.47 -15.63 16.10
CA PRO A 297 10.08 -15.90 16.46
C PRO A 297 9.17 -14.67 16.33
N ASP A 298 9.71 -13.45 16.23
CA ASP A 298 8.93 -12.21 16.01
C ASP A 298 9.63 -11.32 14.98
N PRO A 299 9.70 -11.77 13.72
CA PRO A 299 10.49 -11.08 12.72
C PRO A 299 9.87 -9.73 12.40
N SER A 300 10.67 -8.69 12.55
CA SER A 300 10.33 -7.35 12.03
C SER A 300 10.11 -7.34 10.52
N THR A 301 10.54 -8.39 9.79
CA THR A 301 10.34 -8.52 8.34
C THR A 301 9.82 -9.90 7.96
N VAL A 302 8.64 -9.92 7.34
CA VAL A 302 7.89 -11.12 6.94
C VAL A 302 7.87 -11.21 5.42
N ARG A 303 8.17 -12.40 4.88
CA ARG A 303 7.90 -12.73 3.47
C ARG A 303 6.48 -13.27 3.37
N VAL A 304 5.69 -12.72 2.46
CA VAL A 304 4.33 -13.20 2.16
C VAL A 304 4.21 -13.59 0.69
N ARG A 305 3.59 -14.73 0.41
CA ARG A 305 3.30 -15.20 -0.96
C ARG A 305 1.81 -15.43 -1.14
N GLY A 306 1.31 -15.17 -2.34
CA GLY A 306 0.00 -15.63 -2.80
C GLY A 306 0.17 -16.76 -3.80
N LEU A 307 -0.47 -17.90 -3.56
CA LEU A 307 -0.41 -19.09 -4.41
C LEU A 307 -1.81 -19.48 -4.88
N GLN A 308 -2.00 -19.69 -6.18
CA GLN A 308 -3.25 -20.17 -6.75
C GLN A 308 -2.94 -21.14 -7.88
N ASP A 309 -3.59 -22.31 -7.87
CA ASP A 309 -3.38 -23.39 -8.85
C ASP A 309 -1.89 -23.72 -9.04
N ASP A 310 -1.18 -23.94 -7.91
CA ASP A 310 0.26 -24.25 -7.80
C ASP A 310 1.21 -23.18 -8.38
N ALA A 311 0.72 -21.97 -8.63
CA ALA A 311 1.51 -20.87 -9.16
C ALA A 311 1.50 -19.64 -8.25
N GLU A 312 2.63 -18.94 -8.19
CA GLU A 312 2.73 -17.67 -7.48
C GLU A 312 1.94 -16.56 -8.20
N VAL A 313 0.96 -16.00 -7.49
CA VAL A 313 0.21 -14.79 -7.87
C VAL A 313 1.00 -13.54 -7.54
N PHE A 314 1.57 -13.49 -6.33
CA PHE A 314 2.40 -12.40 -5.88
C PHE A 314 3.43 -12.89 -4.85
N ARG A 315 4.51 -12.12 -4.72
CA ARG A 315 5.41 -12.18 -3.57
C ARG A 315 5.56 -10.80 -2.96
N CYS A 316 5.68 -10.76 -1.64
CA CYS A 316 5.78 -9.53 -0.89
C CYS A 316 6.78 -9.67 0.25
N THR A 317 7.55 -8.61 0.51
CA THR A 317 8.24 -8.43 1.78
C THR A 317 7.53 -7.32 2.54
N VAL A 318 7.22 -7.56 3.81
CA VAL A 318 6.55 -6.59 4.69
C VAL A 318 7.43 -6.38 5.91
N THR A 319 7.81 -5.13 6.18
CA THR A 319 8.50 -4.76 7.41
C THR A 319 7.50 -4.11 8.36
N VAL A 320 7.49 -4.57 9.59
CA VAL A 320 6.66 -4.09 10.68
C VAL A 320 7.54 -3.51 11.78
N ALA A 321 7.08 -2.43 12.39
CA ALA A 321 7.69 -1.85 13.57
C ALA A 321 6.65 -1.76 14.70
N ALA A 322 7.10 -1.93 15.94
CA ALA A 322 6.25 -1.69 17.09
C ALA A 322 5.77 -0.23 17.07
N SER A 323 4.48 -0.01 17.33
CA SER A 323 4.03 1.29 17.77
C SER A 323 4.64 1.52 19.15
N GLU A 324 5.71 2.32 19.28
CA GLU A 324 6.31 2.62 20.58
C GLU A 324 5.19 2.91 21.60
N SER A 325 5.17 2.17 22.72
CA SER A 325 4.20 2.42 23.77
C SER A 325 4.38 3.85 24.27
N ALA A 326 3.28 4.60 24.34
CA ALA A 326 3.24 5.78 25.19
C ALA A 326 3.42 5.26 26.62
N VAL A 327 4.66 5.29 27.12
CA VAL A 327 4.85 5.38 28.56
C VAL A 327 4.14 6.69 28.93
N PRO A 328 3.05 6.66 29.73
CA PRO A 328 2.49 7.92 30.20
C PRO A 328 3.64 8.66 30.92
N PRO A 329 3.82 9.97 30.70
CA PRO A 329 4.81 10.71 31.46
C PRO A 329 4.54 10.41 32.94
N LEU A 330 5.56 9.92 33.65
CA LEU A 330 5.50 9.80 35.10
C LEU A 330 5.08 11.18 35.62
N ASP A 331 3.92 11.25 36.25
CA ASP A 331 3.46 12.48 36.89
C ASP A 331 4.60 13.00 37.78
N PRO A 332 5.13 14.22 37.53
CA PRO A 332 6.16 14.79 38.39
C PRO A 332 5.60 15.21 39.76
N CYS A 333 4.32 14.97 40.02
CA CYS A 333 3.70 15.20 41.31
C CYS A 333 3.45 13.85 42.01
N GLY A 334 4.48 13.36 42.72
CA GLY A 334 4.27 12.36 43.75
C GLY A 334 3.25 12.91 44.75
N SER A 335 2.04 12.33 44.75
CA SER A 335 1.04 12.63 45.75
C SER A 335 1.58 12.23 47.12
N ARG A 336 1.99 13.22 47.93
CA ARG A 336 2.13 13.06 49.37
C ARG A 336 0.73 12.83 49.95
N SER A 337 0.34 11.57 50.07
CA SER A 337 -0.75 11.17 50.94
C SER A 337 -0.19 10.92 52.34
N GLY A 338 -0.28 11.93 53.21
CA GLY A 338 -0.30 11.69 54.65
C GLY A 338 -1.70 11.33 55.10
N PRO A 339 -1.85 10.54 56.16
CA PRO A 339 -3.04 10.62 56.99
C PRO A 339 -2.65 11.02 58.41
N GLY A 340 -3.29 12.10 58.88
CA GLY A 340 -3.35 12.44 60.29
C GLY A 340 -4.43 11.65 61.02
N ALA A 341 -4.33 11.73 62.34
CA ALA A 341 -5.33 11.46 63.38
C ALA A 341 -5.57 9.99 63.79
N GLU A 342 -4.71 9.49 64.69
CA GLU A 342 -5.15 8.57 65.73
C GLU A 342 -5.72 9.35 66.91
N ARG A 343 -6.97 9.03 67.26
CA ARG A 343 -7.63 9.40 68.51
C ARG A 343 -7.09 8.53 69.64
N ARG A 344 -6.95 9.11 70.84
CA ARG A 344 -6.90 8.38 72.12
C ARG A 344 -7.76 9.13 73.16
N PRO A 345 -8.16 8.44 74.24
CA PRO A 345 -9.56 8.25 74.64
C PRO A 345 -10.25 9.45 75.28
#